data_AF-A0A2V7FMY2-F1
#
_entry.id   AF-A0A2V7FMY2-F1
#
_cell.length_a   1.000
_cell.length_b   1.000
_cell.length_c   1.000
_cell.angle_alpha   90.00
_cell.angle_beta   90.00
_cell.angle_gamma   90.00
#
_symmetry.space_group_name_H-M   'P 1'
#
loop_
_entity.id
_entity.type
_entity.pdbx_description
1 polymer ?
#
loop_
_entity_poly.entity_id
_entity_poly.type
_entity_poly.pdbx_seq_one_letter_code
_entity_poly.pdbx_strand_id
1 'polypeptide(L)'
;EARVQRIKTGAARIALEYESRRLGRPGDPLTLIPVGLTFDARKSFRGRVRVAFGEPIAVAPYLSAYHEDAVTAVDAMTTAIQWGMQAQVLHLERPDRTDVIRAVEDLYRSELVRELQEERGLSARAIDPLRISQAIADAVAYFEAREPERVERLWREVQRYRALLAAYQVRDLAVRARLERARGGRSILRSWEASLGLPIFVYGAAVNALAYFLPRWLAHRTARKETDYATTRLLASVVAFPLCWGLETWIVWRLAGAAWAVLFAASLPVTGLLAYRYLAGMGRLGSQVRFGLLSLTRHRAASRLLATRRGIIALLEQAKTDYLAATRGSTF
;
A
#
# COMPACT_ATOMS: atom_id res chain seq x y z
N GLU A 1 11.35 1.14 4.51
CA GLU A 1 11.94 -0.07 3.90
C GLU A 1 12.42 -1.00 5.00
N ALA A 2 12.06 -2.28 4.93
CA ALA A 2 12.60 -3.33 5.80
C ALA A 2 13.91 -3.83 5.18
N ARG A 3 14.99 -3.05 5.33
CA ARG A 3 16.35 -3.45 4.91
C ARG A 3 17.31 -3.29 6.08
N VAL A 4 18.18 -4.29 6.28
CA VAL A 4 19.30 -4.18 7.22
C VAL A 4 20.21 -3.08 6.68
N GLN A 5 20.46 -2.05 7.50
CA GLN A 5 21.39 -0.99 7.12
C GLN A 5 22.82 -1.53 7.15
N ARG A 6 23.69 -0.94 6.32
CA ARG A 6 25.10 -1.32 6.27
C ARG A 6 25.73 -1.08 7.64
N ILE A 7 26.29 -2.14 8.23
CA ILE A 7 26.96 -2.06 9.52
C ILE A 7 28.36 -1.45 9.38
N LYS A 8 28.84 -0.85 10.47
CA LYS A 8 30.23 -0.36 10.59
C LYS A 8 31.15 -1.51 11.01
N THR A 9 32.46 -1.33 10.82
CA THR A 9 33.49 -2.35 11.08
C THR A 9 33.83 -2.60 12.56
N GLY A 10 33.22 -1.85 13.49
CA GLY A 10 33.58 -1.88 14.91
C GLY A 10 33.46 -3.25 15.58
N ALA A 11 32.39 -4.00 15.30
CA ALA A 11 32.19 -5.33 15.88
C ALA A 11 33.27 -6.33 15.42
N ALA A 12 33.63 -6.29 14.13
CA ALA A 12 34.69 -7.14 13.57
C ALA A 12 36.06 -6.80 14.16
N ARG A 13 36.39 -5.50 14.30
CA ARG A 13 37.65 -5.05 14.91
C ARG A 13 37.81 -5.54 16.34
N ILE A 14 36.78 -5.38 17.17
CA ILE A 14 36.80 -5.81 18.57
C ILE A 14 36.99 -7.33 18.65
N ALA A 15 36.24 -8.09 17.85
CA ALA A 15 36.31 -9.55 17.88
C ALA A 15 37.68 -10.09 17.44
N LEU A 16 38.24 -9.57 16.34
CA LEU A 16 39.56 -9.97 15.84
C LEU A 16 40.68 -9.55 16.79
N GLU A 17 40.63 -8.33 17.33
CA GLU A 17 41.64 -7.85 18.27
C GLU A 17 41.61 -8.65 19.58
N TYR A 18 40.41 -8.97 20.09
CA TYR A 18 40.25 -9.81 21.26
C TYR A 18 40.86 -11.20 21.07
N GLU A 19 40.51 -11.90 19.99
CA GLU A 19 41.03 -13.24 19.72
C GLU A 19 42.52 -13.24 19.37
N SER A 20 43.01 -12.23 18.65
CA SER A 20 44.43 -12.08 18.32
C SER A 20 45.31 -11.96 19.57
N ARG A 21 44.87 -11.20 20.58
CA ARG A 21 45.57 -11.07 21.88
C ARG A 21 45.49 -12.34 22.75
N ARG A 22 44.61 -13.27 22.37
CA ARG A 22 44.31 -14.49 23.12
C ARG A 22 44.95 -15.73 22.49
N LEU A 23 45.56 -15.63 21.32
CA LEU A 23 46.29 -16.73 20.68
C LEU A 23 47.20 -17.45 21.68
N GLY A 24 46.96 -18.75 21.90
CA GLY A 24 47.75 -19.59 22.81
C GLY A 24 47.32 -19.60 24.29
N ARG A 25 46.23 -18.93 24.67
CA ARG A 25 45.66 -18.99 26.03
C ARG A 25 44.54 -20.03 26.14
N PRO A 26 44.39 -20.72 27.28
CA PRO A 26 43.30 -21.67 27.49
C PRO A 26 41.92 -20.99 27.53
N GLY A 27 40.93 -21.63 26.89
CA GLY A 27 39.50 -21.25 26.92
C GLY A 27 38.78 -21.42 25.58
N ASP A 28 37.46 -21.25 25.59
CA ASP A 28 36.63 -21.41 24.39
C ASP A 28 36.84 -20.27 23.38
N PRO A 29 36.83 -20.57 22.06
CA PRO A 29 37.00 -19.57 21.01
C PRO A 29 35.78 -18.64 20.92
N LEU A 30 36.03 -17.34 20.70
CA LEU A 30 34.97 -16.35 20.49
C LEU A 30 34.12 -16.72 19.26
N THR A 31 32.81 -16.60 19.43
CA THR A 31 31.82 -16.72 18.36
C THR A 31 30.88 -15.52 18.39
N LEU A 32 30.39 -15.12 17.22
CA LEU A 32 29.44 -14.02 17.05
C LEU A 32 28.10 -14.58 16.59
N ILE A 33 27.03 -14.25 17.30
CA ILE A 33 25.68 -14.69 16.93
C ILE A 33 24.98 -13.52 16.21
N PRO A 34 24.66 -13.63 14.91
CA PRO A 34 23.91 -12.60 14.22
C PRO A 34 22.45 -12.60 14.69
N VAL A 35 21.93 -11.41 15.04
CA VAL A 35 20.55 -11.24 15.53
C VAL A 35 19.75 -10.34 14.59
N GLY A 36 18.60 -10.83 14.13
CA GLY A 36 17.61 -10.06 13.38
C GLY A 36 16.50 -9.53 14.29
N LEU A 37 16.11 -8.26 14.11
CA LEU A 37 14.99 -7.63 14.82
C LEU A 37 13.94 -7.12 13.83
N THR A 38 12.74 -7.69 13.88
CA THR A 38 11.58 -7.26 13.10
C THR A 38 10.59 -6.55 14.00
N PHE A 39 10.29 -5.28 13.69
CA PHE A 39 9.32 -4.46 14.43
C PHE A 39 8.01 -4.38 13.65
N ASP A 40 6.88 -4.74 14.26
CA ASP A 40 5.54 -4.62 13.65
C ASP A 40 5.24 -3.15 13.28
N ALA A 41 5.62 -2.20 14.15
CA ALA A 41 5.41 -0.77 13.95
C ALA A 41 6.52 0.06 14.60
N ARG A 42 7.56 0.43 13.82
CA ARG A 42 8.74 1.19 14.30
C ARG A 42 8.43 2.53 14.99
N LYS A 43 7.25 3.10 14.79
CA LYS A 43 6.84 4.42 15.33
C LYS A 43 5.71 4.35 16.36
N SER A 44 5.28 3.14 16.73
CA SER A 44 4.21 2.94 17.72
C SER A 44 4.79 2.58 19.08
N PHE A 45 4.26 3.18 20.13
CA PHE A 45 4.51 2.72 21.49
C PHE A 45 3.88 1.33 21.70
N ARG A 46 4.52 0.45 22.49
CA ARG A 46 4.09 -0.94 22.76
C ARG A 46 3.96 -1.85 21.52
N GLY A 47 4.70 -1.58 20.45
CA GLY A 47 4.78 -2.48 19.28
C GLY A 47 5.44 -3.81 19.63
N ARG A 48 5.02 -4.89 18.98
CA ARG A 48 5.66 -6.21 19.12
C ARG A 48 6.98 -6.25 18.34
N VAL A 49 7.95 -6.99 18.86
CA VAL A 49 9.26 -7.22 18.25
C VAL A 49 9.49 -8.71 18.14
N ARG A 50 9.89 -9.17 16.96
CA ARG A 50 10.37 -10.53 16.72
C ARG A 50 11.89 -10.51 16.71
N VAL A 51 12.49 -11.51 17.36
CA VAL A 51 13.93 -11.70 17.47
C VAL A 51 14.28 -13.03 16.83
N ALA A 52 15.23 -13.03 15.89
CA ALA A 52 15.74 -14.22 15.24
C ALA A 52 17.25 -14.32 15.48
N PHE A 53 17.71 -15.50 15.88
CA PHE A 53 19.13 -15.79 16.12
C PHE A 53 19.65 -16.68 14.99
N GLY A 54 20.72 -16.26 14.33
CA GLY A 54 21.36 -17.04 13.27
C GLY A 54 22.50 -17.91 13.78
N GLU A 55 23.08 -18.68 12.87
CA GLU A 55 24.21 -19.55 13.14
C GLU A 55 25.42 -18.78 13.68
N PRO A 56 26.13 -19.31 14.70
CA PRO A 56 27.34 -18.69 15.24
C PRO A 56 28.44 -18.57 14.17
N ILE A 57 28.99 -17.36 14.03
CA ILE A 57 30.13 -17.07 13.16
C ILE A 57 31.41 -17.21 14.01
N ALA A 58 32.24 -18.20 13.67
CA ALA A 58 33.54 -18.40 14.31
C ALA A 58 34.53 -17.31 13.89
N VAL A 59 35.28 -16.77 14.86
CA VAL A 59 36.29 -15.72 14.61
C VAL A 59 37.63 -16.31 14.17
N ALA A 60 37.97 -17.50 14.65
CA ALA A 60 39.26 -18.16 14.42
C ALA A 60 39.71 -18.25 12.94
N PRO A 61 38.84 -18.56 11.96
CA PRO A 61 39.24 -18.64 10.55
C PRO A 61 39.74 -17.32 9.95
N TYR A 62 39.44 -16.17 10.57
CA TYR A 62 39.82 -14.85 10.08
C TYR A 62 41.15 -14.35 10.67
N LEU A 63 41.72 -15.05 11.66
CA LEU A 63 42.91 -14.59 12.38
C LEU A 63 44.19 -14.61 11.54
N SER A 64 44.40 -15.65 10.73
CA SER A 64 45.56 -15.71 9.83
C SER A 64 45.57 -14.53 8.87
N ALA A 65 44.44 -14.27 8.21
CA ALA A 65 44.27 -13.13 7.33
C ALA A 65 44.42 -11.78 8.06
N TYR A 66 44.01 -11.69 9.34
CA TYR A 66 44.15 -10.47 10.14
C TYR A 66 45.61 -10.14 10.48
N HIS A 67 46.45 -11.15 10.68
CA HIS A 67 47.88 -10.97 10.91
C HIS A 67 48.64 -10.53 9.65
N GLU A 68 48.17 -10.93 8.47
CA GLU A 68 48.75 -10.54 7.18
C GLU A 68 48.25 -9.17 6.71
N ASP A 69 46.93 -8.96 6.69
CA ASP A 69 46.27 -7.70 6.34
C ASP A 69 45.03 -7.46 7.21
N ALA A 70 45.23 -6.65 8.24
CA ALA A 70 44.19 -6.29 9.20
C ALA A 70 42.99 -5.59 8.55
N VAL A 71 43.18 -4.81 7.47
CA VAL A 71 42.09 -4.06 6.84
C VAL A 71 41.19 -5.04 6.09
N THR A 72 41.77 -5.90 5.26
CA THR A 72 41.03 -6.88 4.46
C THR A 72 40.29 -7.88 5.33
N ALA A 73 40.91 -8.39 6.40
CA ALA A 73 40.27 -9.33 7.32
C ALA A 73 39.08 -8.71 8.09
N VAL A 74 39.21 -7.45 8.52
CA VAL A 74 38.12 -6.71 9.17
C VAL A 74 36.95 -6.52 8.22
N ASP A 75 37.20 -6.18 6.94
CA ASP A 75 36.15 -6.00 5.95
C ASP A 75 35.46 -7.33 5.59
N ALA A 76 36.23 -8.41 5.43
CA ALA A 76 35.69 -9.76 5.21
C ALA A 76 34.78 -10.19 6.37
N MET A 77 35.24 -10.03 7.61
CA MET A 77 34.44 -10.38 8.79
C MET A 77 33.21 -9.48 8.94
N THR A 78 33.34 -8.18 8.67
CA THR A 78 32.21 -7.24 8.67
C THR A 78 31.16 -7.67 7.64
N THR A 79 31.60 -8.14 6.47
CA THR A 79 30.72 -8.66 5.42
C THR A 79 30.03 -9.95 5.86
N ALA A 80 30.73 -10.87 6.52
CA ALA A 80 30.14 -12.09 7.06
C ALA A 80 29.06 -11.80 8.13
N ILE A 81 29.32 -10.87 9.05
CA ILE A 81 28.33 -10.42 10.05
C ILE A 81 27.13 -9.77 9.35
N GLN A 82 27.37 -8.91 8.36
CA GLN A 82 26.33 -8.24 7.59
C GLN A 82 25.42 -9.25 6.86
N TRP A 83 25.99 -10.29 6.26
CA TRP A 83 25.24 -11.38 5.63
C TRP A 83 24.48 -12.23 6.63
N GLY A 84 25.09 -12.59 7.76
CA GLY A 84 24.42 -13.32 8.84
C GLY A 84 23.19 -12.59 9.35
N MET A 85 23.30 -11.28 9.58
CA MET A 85 22.19 -10.41 9.96
C MET A 85 21.13 -10.28 8.85
N GLN A 86 21.55 -10.15 7.59
CA GLN A 86 20.64 -10.09 6.46
C GLN A 86 19.87 -11.39 6.28
N ALA A 87 20.50 -12.55 6.49
CA ALA A 87 19.84 -13.85 6.43
C ALA A 87 18.71 -13.99 7.48
N GLN A 88 18.87 -13.37 8.67
CA GLN A 88 17.82 -13.35 9.70
C GLN A 88 16.63 -12.45 9.36
N VAL A 89 16.80 -11.52 8.41
CA VAL A 89 15.75 -10.59 7.94
C VAL A 89 15.20 -11.00 6.56
N LEU A 90 15.97 -11.78 5.78
CA LEU A 90 15.63 -12.30 4.46
C LEU A 90 15.07 -13.73 4.49
N HIS A 91 15.13 -14.42 5.63
CA HIS A 91 14.20 -15.51 5.88
C HIS A 91 12.81 -14.88 5.96
N LEU A 92 12.08 -14.96 4.84
CA LEU A 92 10.67 -14.64 4.76
C LEU A 92 10.00 -15.33 5.94
N GLU A 93 9.74 -14.56 7.00
CA GLU A 93 8.82 -14.95 8.04
C GLU A 93 7.59 -15.47 7.30
N ARG A 94 7.18 -16.70 7.61
CA ARG A 94 5.85 -17.18 7.19
C ARG A 94 4.91 -16.01 7.41
N PRO A 95 4.17 -15.57 6.37
CA PRO A 95 3.34 -14.40 6.50
C PRO A 95 2.44 -14.59 7.72
N ASP A 96 2.30 -13.54 8.54
CA ASP A 96 1.27 -13.56 9.57
C ASP A 96 -0.04 -13.93 8.86
N ARG A 97 -0.79 -14.89 9.42
CA ARG A 97 -2.10 -15.28 8.90
C ARG A 97 -2.95 -14.05 8.57
N THR A 98 -2.84 -13.00 9.38
CA THR A 98 -3.50 -11.71 9.16
C THR A 98 -3.08 -11.02 7.86
N ASP A 99 -1.80 -11.07 7.51
CA ASP A 99 -1.26 -10.45 6.29
C ASP A 99 -1.67 -11.23 5.03
N VAL A 100 -1.73 -12.57 5.11
CA VAL A 100 -2.26 -13.40 4.03
C VAL A 100 -3.74 -13.10 3.82
N ILE A 101 -4.54 -13.10 4.90
CA ILE A 101 -5.98 -12.80 4.83
C ILE A 101 -6.20 -11.43 4.18
N ARG A 102 -5.52 -10.39 4.67
CA ARG A 102 -5.65 -9.04 4.08
C ARG A 102 -5.23 -9.00 2.62
N ALA A 103 -4.16 -9.69 2.24
CA ALA A 103 -3.72 -9.73 0.85
C ALA A 103 -4.74 -10.43 -0.06
N VAL A 104 -5.35 -11.53 0.38
CA VAL A 104 -6.40 -12.23 -0.34
C VAL A 104 -7.66 -11.37 -0.42
N GLU A 105 -8.09 -10.75 0.68
CA GLU A 105 -9.21 -9.82 0.69
C GLU A 105 -9.01 -8.67 -0.28
N ASP A 106 -7.84 -8.01 -0.24
CA ASP A 106 -7.53 -6.91 -1.13
C ASP A 106 -7.66 -7.34 -2.59
N LEU A 107 -7.11 -8.50 -2.95
CA LEU A 107 -7.01 -8.98 -4.34
C LEU A 107 -8.30 -9.60 -4.87
N TYR A 108 -9.10 -10.25 -4.03
CA TYR A 108 -10.14 -11.19 -4.46
C TYR A 108 -11.55 -10.87 -3.95
N ARG A 109 -11.71 -10.03 -2.92
CA ARG A 109 -13.03 -9.65 -2.38
C ARG A 109 -13.96 -9.09 -3.45
N SER A 110 -13.47 -8.21 -4.33
CA SER A 110 -14.29 -7.60 -5.39
C SER A 110 -14.76 -8.62 -6.42
N GLU A 111 -13.96 -9.65 -6.67
CA GLU A 111 -14.24 -10.69 -7.64
C GLU A 111 -15.31 -11.63 -7.09
N LEU A 112 -15.19 -12.03 -5.81
CA LEU A 112 -16.21 -12.81 -5.09
C LEU A 112 -17.56 -12.08 -5.00
N VAL A 113 -17.56 -10.78 -4.65
CA VAL A 113 -18.80 -9.98 -4.61
C VAL A 113 -19.49 -9.98 -5.96
N ARG A 114 -18.72 -9.82 -7.05
CA ARG A 114 -19.26 -9.78 -8.41
C ARG A 114 -19.82 -11.15 -8.84
N GLU A 115 -19.12 -12.23 -8.57
CA GLU A 115 -19.58 -13.59 -8.86
C GLU A 115 -20.89 -13.90 -8.12
N LEU A 116 -20.99 -13.53 -6.83
CA LEU A 116 -22.21 -13.68 -6.04
C LEU A 116 -23.39 -12.85 -6.60
N GLN A 117 -23.12 -11.70 -7.20
CA GLN A 117 -24.14 -10.90 -7.89
C GLN A 117 -24.61 -11.57 -9.20
N GLU A 118 -23.68 -12.15 -9.96
CA GLU A 118 -23.94 -12.78 -11.26
C GLU A 118 -24.64 -14.15 -11.11
N GLU A 119 -24.20 -14.98 -10.16
CA GLU A 119 -24.75 -16.33 -9.94
C GLU A 119 -26.03 -16.35 -9.11
N ARG A 120 -26.13 -15.50 -8.08
CA ARG A 120 -27.26 -15.52 -7.12
C ARG A 120 -28.22 -14.33 -7.28
N GLY A 121 -27.95 -13.41 -8.20
CA GLY A 121 -28.78 -12.21 -8.42
C GLY A 121 -28.87 -11.27 -7.21
N LEU A 122 -27.94 -11.39 -6.25
CA LEU A 122 -27.97 -10.62 -5.00
C LEU A 122 -27.58 -9.17 -5.25
N SER A 123 -28.26 -8.22 -4.59
CA SER A 123 -27.86 -6.81 -4.65
C SER A 123 -26.56 -6.58 -3.85
N ALA A 124 -25.72 -5.63 -4.27
CA ALA A 124 -24.45 -5.29 -3.59
C ALA A 124 -24.59 -4.98 -2.09
N ARG A 125 -25.79 -4.61 -1.65
CA ARG A 125 -26.12 -4.29 -0.25
C ARG A 125 -26.53 -5.50 0.58
N ALA A 126 -26.95 -6.59 -0.06
CA ALA A 126 -27.34 -7.84 0.60
C ALA A 126 -26.14 -8.75 0.90
N ILE A 127 -24.97 -8.44 0.30
CA ILE A 127 -23.73 -9.19 0.51
C ILE A 127 -23.03 -8.59 1.73
N ASP A 128 -23.01 -9.34 2.83
CA ASP A 128 -22.33 -8.94 4.06
C ASP A 128 -20.79 -9.00 3.86
N PRO A 129 -20.08 -7.86 3.90
CA PRO A 129 -18.62 -7.83 3.76
C PRO A 129 -17.92 -8.63 4.87
N LEU A 130 -18.53 -8.76 6.04
CA LEU A 130 -17.98 -9.50 7.17
C LEU A 130 -17.98 -11.01 6.88
N ARG A 131 -19.06 -11.54 6.29
CA ARG A 131 -19.15 -12.96 5.90
C ARG A 131 -18.09 -13.35 4.87
N ILE A 132 -17.84 -12.49 3.88
CA ILE A 132 -16.77 -12.73 2.90
C ILE A 132 -15.40 -12.75 3.59
N SER A 133 -15.16 -11.81 4.50
CA SER A 133 -13.90 -11.72 5.24
C SER A 133 -13.69 -12.96 6.13
N GLN A 134 -14.75 -13.43 6.79
CA GLN A 134 -14.74 -14.67 7.60
C GLN A 134 -14.46 -15.90 6.73
N ALA A 135 -15.17 -16.05 5.60
CA ALA A 135 -14.96 -17.19 4.71
C ALA A 135 -13.53 -17.23 4.14
N ILE A 136 -12.94 -16.07 3.82
CA ILE A 136 -11.52 -15.97 3.44
C ILE A 136 -10.62 -16.38 4.62
N ALA A 137 -10.89 -15.91 5.83
CA ALA A 137 -10.10 -16.25 7.02
C ALA A 137 -10.16 -17.74 7.36
N ASP A 138 -11.29 -18.40 7.14
CA ASP A 138 -11.51 -19.83 7.34
C ASP A 138 -10.81 -20.66 6.25
N ALA A 139 -10.90 -20.24 4.99
CA ALA A 139 -10.19 -20.88 3.89
C ALA A 139 -8.67 -20.79 4.07
N VAL A 140 -8.14 -19.62 4.46
CA VAL A 140 -6.70 -19.46 4.75
C VAL A 140 -6.28 -20.36 5.91
N ALA A 141 -7.07 -20.46 6.99
CA ALA A 141 -6.77 -21.35 8.11
C ALA A 141 -6.74 -22.83 7.69
N TYR A 142 -7.69 -23.22 6.85
CA TYR A 142 -7.78 -24.59 6.33
C TYR A 142 -6.52 -24.98 5.55
N PHE A 143 -6.09 -24.11 4.62
CA PHE A 143 -4.90 -24.37 3.81
C PHE A 143 -3.60 -24.22 4.61
N GLU A 144 -3.55 -23.34 5.60
CA GLU A 144 -2.38 -23.23 6.49
C GLU A 144 -2.16 -24.51 7.29
N ALA A 145 -3.24 -25.15 7.76
CA ALA A 145 -3.16 -26.38 8.55
C ALA A 145 -2.85 -27.64 7.72
N ARG A 146 -3.27 -27.70 6.45
CA ARG A 146 -3.13 -28.90 5.60
C ARG A 146 -2.03 -28.80 4.55
N GLU A 147 -1.84 -27.62 3.96
CA GLU A 147 -0.95 -27.39 2.83
C GLU A 147 -0.18 -26.05 2.99
N PRO A 148 0.68 -25.92 4.02
CA PRO A 148 1.37 -24.65 4.30
C PRO A 148 2.24 -24.17 3.13
N GLU A 149 2.79 -25.09 2.32
CA GLU A 149 3.57 -24.76 1.13
C GLU A 149 2.74 -24.07 0.03
N ARG A 150 1.44 -24.36 -0.04
CA ARG A 150 0.53 -23.74 -1.00
C ARG A 150 0.24 -22.29 -0.63
N VAL A 151 0.06 -22.01 0.67
CA VAL A 151 -0.08 -20.66 1.21
C VAL A 151 1.19 -19.85 0.99
N GLU A 152 2.36 -20.44 1.22
CA GLU A 152 3.66 -19.77 1.00
C GLU A 152 3.91 -19.47 -0.49
N ARG A 153 3.52 -20.37 -1.40
CA ARG A 153 3.58 -20.12 -2.84
C ARG A 153 2.70 -18.94 -3.25
N LEU A 154 1.46 -18.90 -2.76
CA LEU A 154 0.55 -17.79 -3.00
C LEU A 154 1.15 -16.48 -2.47
N TRP A 155 1.69 -16.49 -1.25
CA TRP A 155 2.30 -15.33 -0.64
C TRP A 155 3.47 -14.78 -1.46
N ARG A 156 4.38 -15.65 -1.92
CA ARG A 156 5.49 -15.24 -2.79
C ARG A 156 5.02 -14.59 -4.09
N GLU A 157 4.01 -15.14 -4.75
CA GLU A 157 3.45 -14.55 -5.97
C GLU A 157 2.78 -13.20 -5.71
N VAL A 158 2.07 -13.05 -4.59
CA VAL A 158 1.50 -11.76 -4.16
C VAL A 158 2.60 -10.72 -3.90
N GLN A 159 3.67 -11.09 -3.22
CA GLN A 159 4.78 -10.18 -2.93
C GLN A 159 5.53 -9.80 -4.21
N ARG A 160 5.72 -10.74 -5.14
CA ARG A 160 6.27 -10.47 -6.47
C ARG A 160 5.40 -9.47 -7.24
N TYR A 161 4.08 -9.64 -7.19
CA TYR A 161 3.15 -8.70 -7.81
C TYR A 161 3.21 -7.30 -7.18
N ARG A 162 3.24 -7.20 -5.84
CA ARG A 162 3.40 -5.93 -5.12
C ARG A 162 4.73 -5.24 -5.44
N ALA A 163 5.82 -6.00 -5.55
CA ALA A 163 7.13 -5.47 -5.94
C ALA A 163 7.11 -4.92 -7.38
N LEU A 164 6.45 -5.61 -8.31
CA LEU A 164 6.27 -5.11 -9.67
C LEU A 164 5.41 -3.83 -9.70
N LEU A 165 4.31 -3.78 -8.95
CA LEU A 165 3.50 -2.57 -8.82
C LEU A 165 4.31 -1.39 -8.30
N ALA A 166 5.13 -1.62 -7.27
CA ALA A 166 5.99 -0.59 -6.67
C ALA A 166 7.08 -0.12 -7.66
N ALA A 167 7.75 -1.03 -8.36
CA ALA A 167 8.79 -0.73 -9.34
C ALA A 167 8.26 0.15 -10.50
N TYR A 168 7.01 -0.05 -10.91
CA TYR A 168 6.36 0.74 -11.96
C TYR A 168 5.51 1.90 -11.44
N GLN A 169 5.47 2.14 -10.12
CA GLN A 169 4.60 3.12 -9.44
C GLN A 169 3.13 3.05 -9.88
N VAL A 170 2.65 1.84 -10.17
CA VAL A 170 1.28 1.57 -10.58
C VAL A 170 0.47 1.12 -9.37
N ARG A 171 -0.74 1.66 -9.24
CA ARG A 171 -1.72 1.18 -8.27
C ARG A 171 -2.48 -0.01 -8.83
N ASP A 172 -2.76 -1.01 -7.98
CA ASP A 172 -3.55 -2.20 -8.35
C ASP A 172 -4.91 -1.86 -8.98
N LEU A 173 -5.55 -0.78 -8.51
CA LEU A 173 -6.82 -0.25 -9.04
C LEU A 173 -6.76 0.03 -10.55
N ALA A 174 -5.60 0.43 -11.05
CA ALA A 174 -5.42 0.76 -12.46
C ALA A 174 -5.31 -0.49 -13.34
N VAL A 175 -4.72 -1.56 -12.80
CA VAL A 175 -4.66 -2.88 -13.44
C VAL A 175 -6.06 -3.50 -13.50
N ARG A 176 -6.87 -3.36 -12.43
CA ARG A 176 -8.30 -3.75 -12.40
C ARG A 176 -9.08 -3.11 -13.53
N ALA A 177 -9.04 -1.78 -13.60
CA ALA A 177 -9.82 -1.02 -14.56
C ALA A 177 -9.55 -1.45 -16.02
N ARG A 178 -8.32 -1.87 -16.34
CA ARG A 178 -7.98 -2.38 -17.68
C ARG A 178 -8.53 -3.79 -17.94
N LEU A 179 -8.47 -4.69 -16.94
CA LEU A 179 -9.07 -6.02 -17.02
C LEU A 179 -10.59 -5.94 -17.17
N GLU A 180 -11.24 -5.05 -16.42
CA GLU A 180 -12.68 -4.80 -16.50
C GLU A 180 -13.09 -4.24 -17.87
N ARG A 181 -12.34 -3.28 -18.43
CA ARG A 181 -12.57 -2.80 -19.81
C ARG A 181 -12.43 -3.89 -20.85
N ALA A 182 -11.44 -4.78 -20.71
CA ALA A 182 -11.24 -5.89 -21.63
C ALA A 182 -12.34 -6.98 -21.52
N ARG A 183 -13.07 -7.03 -20.39
CA ARG A 183 -14.17 -7.97 -20.13
C ARG A 183 -15.55 -7.42 -20.49
N GLY A 184 -15.64 -6.26 -21.16
CA GLY A 184 -16.91 -5.75 -21.72
C GLY A 184 -17.92 -5.15 -20.72
N GLY A 185 -17.53 -4.92 -19.47
CA GLY A 185 -18.45 -4.42 -18.43
C GLY A 185 -18.62 -2.89 -18.43
N ARG A 186 -19.73 -2.38 -18.99
CA ARG A 186 -20.33 -1.05 -18.73
C ARG A 186 -19.33 0.13 -18.65
N SER A 187 -18.57 0.34 -19.73
CA SER A 187 -17.60 1.45 -19.86
C SER A 187 -18.17 2.70 -20.58
N ILE A 188 -19.34 2.59 -21.21
CA ILE A 188 -19.88 3.66 -22.07
C ILE A 188 -20.60 4.74 -21.26
N LEU A 189 -21.41 4.38 -20.24
CA LEU A 189 -22.07 5.37 -19.37
C LEU A 189 -21.07 6.27 -18.60
N ARG A 190 -19.91 5.72 -18.21
CA ARG A 190 -18.85 6.45 -17.50
C ARG A 190 -18.04 7.40 -18.38
N SER A 191 -18.07 7.21 -19.71
CA SER A 191 -17.37 8.09 -20.66
C SER A 191 -18.18 9.35 -20.98
N TRP A 192 -19.51 9.27 -20.90
CA TRP A 192 -20.42 10.42 -21.04
C TRP A 192 -20.37 11.36 -19.82
N GLU A 193 -20.38 10.80 -18.60
CA GLU A 193 -20.17 11.56 -17.35
C GLU A 193 -18.80 12.27 -17.32
N ALA A 194 -17.78 11.68 -17.94
CA ALA A 194 -16.46 12.29 -18.04
C ALA A 194 -16.42 13.47 -19.04
N SER A 195 -17.28 13.49 -20.06
CA SER A 195 -17.27 14.52 -21.11
C SER A 195 -18.12 15.73 -20.74
N LEU A 196 -19.31 15.53 -20.17
CA LEU A 196 -20.17 16.63 -19.70
C LEU A 196 -19.84 17.10 -18.27
N GLY A 197 -19.29 16.21 -17.45
CA GLY A 197 -18.90 16.53 -16.07
C GLY A 197 -17.64 17.39 -16.00
N LEU A 198 -16.76 17.35 -17.00
CA LEU A 198 -15.51 18.09 -17.02
C LEU A 198 -15.69 19.62 -17.10
N PRO A 199 -16.51 20.19 -18.01
CA PRO A 199 -16.75 21.64 -18.02
C PRO A 199 -17.46 22.12 -16.75
N ILE A 200 -18.43 21.36 -16.24
CA ILE A 200 -19.13 21.66 -14.97
C ILE A 200 -18.16 21.59 -13.78
N PHE A 201 -17.22 20.63 -13.80
CA PHE A 201 -16.18 20.50 -12.80
C PHE A 201 -15.18 21.67 -12.88
N VAL A 202 -14.71 22.05 -14.07
CA VAL A 202 -13.77 23.17 -14.24
C VAL A 202 -14.42 24.47 -13.75
N TYR A 203 -15.69 24.70 -14.08
CA TYR A 203 -16.45 25.84 -13.57
C TYR A 203 -16.61 25.79 -12.04
N GLY A 204 -17.11 24.68 -11.50
CA GLY A 204 -17.31 24.52 -10.06
C GLY A 204 -16.00 24.60 -9.26
N ALA A 205 -14.90 24.08 -9.81
CA ALA A 205 -13.57 24.15 -9.23
C ALA A 205 -12.99 25.56 -9.32
N ALA A 206 -13.16 26.29 -10.43
CA ALA A 206 -12.67 27.66 -10.56
C ALA A 206 -13.39 28.61 -9.59
N VAL A 207 -14.72 28.50 -9.50
CA VAL A 207 -15.55 29.33 -8.63
C VAL A 207 -15.30 29.00 -7.15
N ASN A 208 -15.26 27.71 -6.78
CA ASN A 208 -15.05 27.34 -5.38
C ASN A 208 -13.56 27.21 -4.99
N ALA A 209 -12.62 27.43 -5.92
CA ALA A 209 -11.18 27.37 -5.62
C ALA A 209 -10.83 28.39 -4.55
N LEU A 210 -11.29 29.63 -4.68
CA LEU A 210 -10.96 30.69 -3.74
C LEU A 210 -11.48 30.34 -2.33
N ALA A 211 -12.75 29.95 -2.23
CA ALA A 211 -13.38 29.53 -0.98
C ALA A 211 -12.72 28.29 -0.34
N TYR A 212 -12.12 27.41 -1.15
CA TYR A 212 -11.45 26.19 -0.68
C TYR A 212 -9.99 26.40 -0.27
N PHE A 213 -9.24 27.24 -0.99
CA PHE A 213 -7.82 27.48 -0.72
C PHE A 213 -7.58 28.50 0.39
N LEU A 214 -8.45 29.51 0.54
CA LEU A 214 -8.31 30.52 1.60
C LEU A 214 -8.25 29.92 3.01
N PRO A 215 -9.17 29.02 3.43
CA PRO A 215 -9.14 28.41 4.76
C PRO A 215 -7.90 27.58 5.02
N ARG A 216 -7.42 26.88 3.98
CA ARG A 216 -6.21 26.04 4.07
C ARG A 216 -4.95 26.87 4.22
N TRP A 217 -4.84 27.95 3.44
CA TRP A 217 -3.72 28.87 3.54
C TRP A 217 -3.70 29.58 4.90
N LEU A 218 -4.87 30.03 5.37
CA LEU A 218 -5.02 30.67 6.68
C LEU A 218 -4.70 29.69 7.81
N ALA A 219 -5.21 28.44 7.75
CA ALA A 219 -4.91 27.42 8.73
C ALA A 219 -3.41 27.05 8.75
N HIS A 220 -2.76 26.95 7.58
CA HIS A 220 -1.32 26.67 7.51
C HIS A 220 -0.43 27.81 8.05
N ARG A 221 -0.85 29.07 7.91
CA ARG A 221 -0.11 30.21 8.48
C ARG A 221 -0.31 30.39 9.98
N THR A 222 -1.45 29.94 10.51
CA THR A 222 -1.86 30.26 11.89
C THR A 222 -1.70 29.07 12.85
N ALA A 223 -1.75 27.82 12.36
CA ALA A 223 -1.65 26.65 13.21
C ALA A 223 -0.19 26.32 13.59
N ARG A 224 0.14 26.45 14.88
CA ARG A 224 1.44 26.07 15.45
C ARG A 224 1.50 24.61 15.97
N LYS A 225 0.35 23.91 16.08
CA LYS A 225 0.24 22.51 16.53
C LYS A 225 -0.76 21.73 15.66
N GLU A 226 -0.46 20.45 15.44
CA GLU A 226 -1.22 19.53 14.56
C GLU A 226 -2.66 19.27 15.05
N THR A 227 -2.89 19.35 16.36
CA THR A 227 -4.19 19.13 17.00
C THR A 227 -5.19 20.27 16.75
N ASP A 228 -4.72 21.50 16.58
CA ASP A 228 -5.57 22.68 16.35
C ASP A 228 -5.92 22.89 14.88
N TYR A 229 -5.31 22.12 13.97
CA TYR A 229 -5.46 22.28 12.53
C TYR A 229 -6.88 21.97 12.06
N ALA A 230 -7.52 20.92 12.60
CA ALA A 230 -8.88 20.54 12.21
C ALA A 230 -9.91 21.61 12.62
N THR A 231 -9.82 22.09 13.86
CA THR A 231 -10.70 23.12 14.42
C THR A 231 -10.50 24.47 13.74
N THR A 232 -9.24 24.90 13.58
CA THR A 232 -8.89 26.16 12.90
C THR A 232 -9.36 26.14 11.45
N ARG A 233 -9.21 25.01 10.76
CA ARG A 233 -9.71 24.85 9.38
C ARG A 233 -11.24 24.94 9.32
N LEU A 234 -11.95 24.36 10.28
CA LEU A 234 -13.41 24.41 10.33
C LEU A 234 -13.89 25.85 10.55
N LEU A 235 -13.39 26.54 11.58
CA LEU A 235 -13.72 27.94 11.83
C LEU A 235 -13.35 28.86 10.66
N ALA A 236 -12.15 28.69 10.09
CA ALA A 236 -11.73 29.46 8.93
C ALA A 236 -12.64 29.21 7.71
N SER A 237 -13.14 27.98 7.52
CA SER A 237 -14.06 27.66 6.43
C SER A 237 -15.44 28.29 6.65
N VAL A 238 -15.96 28.29 7.88
CA VAL A 238 -17.26 28.92 8.21
C VAL A 238 -17.26 30.41 7.90
N VAL A 239 -16.11 31.09 8.06
CA VAL A 239 -15.98 32.52 7.77
C VAL A 239 -15.64 32.78 6.29
N ALA A 240 -14.74 31.99 5.69
CA ALA A 240 -14.26 32.22 4.33
C ALA A 240 -15.32 31.93 3.26
N PHE A 241 -16.15 30.89 3.43
CA PHE A 241 -17.16 30.51 2.44
C PHE A 241 -18.21 31.61 2.21
N PRO A 242 -18.86 32.17 3.25
CA PRO A 242 -19.79 33.28 3.09
C PRO A 242 -19.15 34.53 2.50
N LEU A 243 -17.90 34.85 2.89
CA LEU A 243 -17.20 36.01 2.37
C LEU A 243 -16.86 35.87 0.88
N CYS A 244 -16.37 34.70 0.46
CA CYS A 244 -16.04 34.45 -0.95
C CYS A 244 -17.31 34.42 -1.81
N TRP A 245 -18.33 33.66 -1.39
CA TRP A 245 -19.59 33.58 -2.14
C TRP A 245 -20.33 34.93 -2.19
N GLY A 246 -20.26 35.70 -1.10
CA GLY A 246 -20.81 37.06 -1.06
C GLY A 246 -20.10 37.99 -2.03
N LEU A 247 -18.76 37.97 -2.07
CA LEU A 247 -17.96 38.78 -2.98
C LEU A 247 -18.19 38.38 -4.45
N GLU A 248 -18.20 37.10 -4.76
CA GLU A 248 -18.44 36.59 -6.12
C GLU A 248 -19.85 36.97 -6.60
N THR A 249 -20.86 36.78 -5.76
CA THR A 249 -22.25 37.15 -6.07
C THR A 249 -22.38 38.67 -6.26
N TRP A 250 -21.68 39.47 -5.47
CA TRP A 250 -21.64 40.93 -5.59
C TRP A 250 -21.00 41.39 -6.91
N ILE A 251 -19.92 40.74 -7.33
CA ILE A 251 -19.27 41.02 -8.64
C ILE A 251 -20.24 40.69 -9.78
N VAL A 252 -20.92 39.53 -9.74
CA VAL A 252 -21.90 39.13 -10.76
C VAL A 252 -23.08 40.10 -10.79
N TRP A 253 -23.55 40.55 -9.62
CA TRP A 253 -24.60 41.55 -9.53
C TRP A 253 -24.22 42.87 -10.22
N ARG A 254 -22.97 43.33 -10.06
CA ARG A 254 -22.49 44.57 -10.66
C ARG A 254 -22.34 44.49 -12.18
N LEU A 255 -22.03 43.30 -12.72
CA LEU A 255 -21.75 43.12 -14.14
C LEU A 255 -22.96 42.67 -14.97
N ALA A 256 -23.84 41.84 -14.40
CA ALA A 256 -24.94 41.20 -15.11
C ALA A 256 -26.33 41.53 -14.51
N GLY A 257 -26.39 42.18 -13.35
CA GLY A 257 -27.64 42.57 -12.70
C GLY A 257 -28.22 41.53 -11.74
N ALA A 258 -29.34 41.88 -11.10
CA ALA A 258 -29.94 41.12 -9.99
C ALA A 258 -30.41 39.71 -10.37
N ALA A 259 -31.00 39.54 -11.55
CA ALA A 259 -31.50 38.24 -11.99
C ALA A 259 -30.37 37.20 -12.14
N TRP A 260 -29.24 37.61 -12.73
CA TRP A 260 -28.07 36.74 -12.91
C TRP A 260 -27.32 36.48 -11.60
N ALA A 261 -27.31 37.44 -10.67
CA ALA A 261 -26.73 37.25 -9.35
C ALA A 261 -27.47 36.19 -8.52
N VAL A 262 -28.80 36.20 -8.55
CA VAL A 262 -29.61 35.18 -7.85
C VAL A 262 -29.40 33.80 -8.45
N LEU A 263 -29.36 33.70 -9.78
CA LEU A 263 -29.13 32.44 -10.48
C LEU A 263 -27.72 31.90 -10.21
N PHE A 264 -26.71 32.78 -10.16
CA PHE A 264 -25.35 32.45 -9.79
C PHE A 264 -25.25 31.97 -8.33
N ALA A 265 -25.84 32.70 -7.38
CA ALA A 265 -25.85 32.33 -5.97
C ALA A 265 -26.51 30.96 -5.73
N ALA A 266 -27.61 30.66 -6.44
CA ALA A 266 -28.26 29.35 -6.39
C ALA A 266 -27.38 28.23 -6.99
N SER A 267 -26.53 28.56 -7.97
CA SER A 267 -25.62 27.60 -8.61
C SER A 267 -24.41 27.23 -7.75
N LEU A 268 -23.98 28.09 -6.81
CA LEU A 268 -22.81 27.87 -5.95
C LEU A 268 -22.88 26.59 -5.10
N PRO A 269 -23.95 26.33 -4.30
CA PRO A 269 -24.03 25.12 -3.49
C PRO A 269 -24.13 23.85 -4.35
N VAL A 270 -24.82 23.93 -5.50
CA VAL A 270 -24.99 22.80 -6.43
C VAL A 270 -23.65 22.44 -7.09
N THR A 271 -22.95 23.44 -7.62
CA THR A 271 -21.65 23.24 -8.28
C THR A 271 -20.56 22.84 -7.29
N GLY A 272 -20.58 23.36 -6.06
CA GLY A 272 -19.69 22.94 -4.98
C GLY A 272 -19.88 21.47 -4.60
N LEU A 273 -21.12 21.01 -4.46
CA LEU A 273 -21.44 19.60 -4.17
C LEU A 273 -21.02 18.67 -5.31
N LEU A 274 -21.29 19.07 -6.56
CA LEU A 274 -20.89 18.32 -7.75
C LEU A 274 -19.37 18.26 -7.90
N ALA A 275 -18.66 19.37 -7.70
CA ALA A 275 -17.21 19.43 -7.73
C ALA A 275 -16.58 18.56 -6.64
N TYR A 276 -17.14 18.55 -5.42
CA TYR A 276 -16.68 17.69 -4.34
C TYR A 276 -16.86 16.19 -4.67
N ARG A 277 -18.02 15.80 -5.21
CA ARG A 277 -18.29 14.42 -5.66
C ARG A 277 -17.35 14.00 -6.79
N TYR A 278 -17.07 14.91 -7.72
CA TYR A 278 -16.15 14.66 -8.84
C TYR A 278 -14.69 14.58 -8.38
N LEU A 279 -14.25 15.41 -7.43
CA LEU A 279 -12.91 15.36 -6.83
C LEU A 279 -12.67 14.03 -6.09
N ALA A 280 -13.67 13.55 -5.33
CA ALA A 280 -13.66 12.22 -4.74
C ALA A 280 -13.66 11.10 -5.82
N GLY A 281 -14.20 11.37 -7.01
CA GLY A 281 -14.08 10.53 -8.20
C GLY A 281 -12.69 10.54 -8.82
N MET A 282 -12.02 11.70 -8.92
CA MET A 282 -10.72 11.86 -9.57
C MET A 282 -9.58 11.13 -8.87
N GLY A 283 -9.65 10.93 -7.55
CA GLY A 283 -8.71 10.05 -6.83
C GLY A 283 -8.67 8.61 -7.39
N ARG A 284 -9.78 8.17 -8.01
CA ARG A 284 -9.89 6.87 -8.72
C ARG A 284 -9.47 6.95 -10.20
N LEU A 285 -9.52 8.13 -10.83
CA LEU A 285 -9.14 8.34 -12.23
C LEU A 285 -7.62 8.56 -12.41
N GLY A 286 -6.96 9.26 -11.47
CA GLY A 286 -5.51 9.52 -11.54
C GLY A 286 -4.65 8.24 -11.55
N SER A 287 -5.11 7.17 -10.91
CA SER A 287 -4.46 5.85 -11.00
C SER A 287 -4.65 5.21 -12.38
N GLN A 288 -5.82 5.39 -13.02
CA GLN A 288 -6.12 4.85 -14.35
C GLN A 288 -5.33 5.54 -15.46
N VAL A 289 -5.11 6.86 -15.36
CA VAL A 289 -4.31 7.63 -16.34
C VAL A 289 -2.83 7.22 -16.31
N ARG A 290 -2.25 6.99 -15.12
CA ARG A 290 -0.85 6.52 -15.00
C ARG A 290 -0.64 5.13 -15.63
N PHE A 291 -1.61 4.23 -15.48
CA PHE A 291 -1.54 2.92 -16.15
C PHE A 291 -1.81 3.00 -17.65
N GLY A 292 -2.67 3.93 -18.08
CA GLY A 292 -2.83 4.27 -19.51
C GLY A 292 -1.51 4.71 -20.12
N LEU A 293 -0.81 5.66 -19.47
CA LEU A 293 0.50 6.14 -19.89
C LEU A 293 1.57 5.02 -19.89
N LEU A 294 1.56 4.14 -18.88
CA LEU A 294 2.47 2.99 -18.84
C LEU A 294 2.17 1.95 -19.92
N SER A 295 0.89 1.72 -20.25
CA SER A 295 0.49 0.79 -21.31
C SER A 295 0.90 1.27 -22.70
N LEU A 296 0.93 2.59 -22.90
CA LEU A 296 1.36 3.24 -24.13
C LEU A 296 2.89 3.27 -24.26
N THR A 297 3.62 3.46 -23.16
CA THR A 297 5.08 3.60 -23.17
C THR A 297 5.84 2.29 -22.97
N ARG A 298 5.26 1.30 -22.27
CA ARG A 298 5.92 0.02 -21.92
C ARG A 298 4.95 -1.17 -21.97
N HIS A 299 4.46 -1.48 -23.18
CA HIS A 299 3.47 -2.54 -23.42
C HIS A 299 3.85 -3.93 -22.85
N ARG A 300 5.14 -4.28 -22.81
CA ARG A 300 5.65 -5.55 -22.23
C ARG A 300 5.56 -5.62 -20.71
N ALA A 301 5.68 -4.47 -20.02
CA ALA A 301 5.54 -4.41 -18.56
C ALA A 301 4.06 -4.47 -18.14
N ALA A 302 3.19 -3.80 -18.90
CA ALA A 302 1.75 -3.87 -18.69
C ALA A 302 1.19 -5.28 -18.93
N SER A 303 1.64 -6.00 -19.98
CA SER A 303 1.21 -7.37 -20.24
C SER A 303 1.70 -8.36 -19.16
N ARG A 304 2.93 -8.20 -18.67
CA ARG A 304 3.45 -8.98 -17.53
C ARG A 304 2.64 -8.77 -16.25
N LEU A 305 2.32 -7.52 -15.89
CA LEU A 305 1.46 -7.22 -14.72
C LEU A 305 0.08 -7.86 -14.84
N LEU A 306 -0.54 -7.79 -16.03
CA LEU A 306 -1.84 -8.41 -16.29
C LEU A 306 -1.77 -9.94 -16.21
N ALA A 307 -0.70 -10.56 -16.72
CA ALA A 307 -0.49 -12.00 -16.68
C ALA A 307 -0.29 -12.49 -15.24
N THR A 308 0.59 -11.84 -14.46
CA THR A 308 0.82 -12.20 -13.05
C THR A 308 -0.46 -12.09 -12.23
N ARG A 309 -1.24 -11.01 -12.41
CA ARG A 309 -2.52 -10.86 -11.72
C ARG A 309 -3.52 -11.95 -12.10
N ARG A 310 -3.64 -12.29 -13.39
CA ARG A 310 -4.53 -13.39 -13.82
C ARG A 310 -4.10 -14.72 -13.21
N GLY A 311 -2.80 -14.98 -13.11
CA GLY A 311 -2.27 -16.18 -12.45
C GLY A 311 -2.64 -16.26 -10.98
N ILE A 312 -2.49 -15.16 -10.23
CA ILE A 312 -2.90 -15.10 -8.81
C ILE A 312 -4.40 -15.35 -8.65
N ILE A 313 -5.24 -14.74 -9.49
CA ILE A 313 -6.69 -14.96 -9.44
C ILE A 313 -7.02 -16.42 -9.74
N ALA A 314 -6.40 -17.03 -10.76
CA ALA A 314 -6.63 -18.44 -11.09
C ALA A 314 -6.24 -19.39 -9.94
N LEU A 315 -5.13 -19.10 -9.23
CA LEU A 315 -4.74 -19.86 -8.04
C LEU A 315 -5.76 -19.74 -6.90
N LEU A 316 -6.34 -18.54 -6.71
CA LEU A 316 -7.37 -18.29 -5.70
C LEU A 316 -8.71 -18.94 -6.07
N GLU A 317 -9.09 -18.93 -7.35
CA GLU A 317 -10.26 -19.66 -7.85
C GLU A 317 -10.12 -21.16 -7.63
N GLN A 318 -8.97 -21.74 -7.97
CA GLN A 318 -8.72 -23.15 -7.73
C GLN A 318 -8.75 -23.49 -6.23
N ALA A 319 -8.15 -22.65 -5.39
CA ALA A 319 -8.20 -22.82 -3.94
C ALA A 319 -9.63 -22.70 -3.38
N LYS A 320 -10.47 -21.82 -3.94
CA LYS A 320 -11.90 -21.72 -3.60
C LYS A 320 -12.62 -23.04 -3.92
N THR A 321 -12.45 -23.55 -5.13
CA THR A 321 -13.09 -24.81 -5.56
C THR A 321 -12.65 -25.99 -4.69
N ASP A 322 -11.36 -26.12 -4.42
CA ASP A 322 -10.82 -27.19 -3.56
C ASP A 322 -11.36 -27.10 -2.13
N TYR A 323 -11.44 -25.88 -1.58
CA TYR A 323 -12.00 -25.65 -0.24
C TYR A 323 -13.49 -26.02 -0.17
N LEU A 324 -14.29 -25.60 -1.16
CA LEU A 324 -15.72 -25.91 -1.23
C LEU A 324 -15.99 -27.41 -1.42
N ALA A 325 -15.16 -28.09 -2.22
CA ALA A 325 -15.22 -29.53 -2.40
C ALA A 325 -14.87 -30.29 -1.09
N ALA A 326 -13.84 -29.83 -0.37
CA ALA A 326 -13.39 -30.47 0.86
C ALA A 326 -14.32 -30.22 2.06
N THR A 327 -15.06 -29.11 2.09
CA THR A 327 -15.97 -28.76 3.20
C THR A 327 -17.43 -29.17 2.99
N ARG A 328 -17.73 -30.02 1.99
CA ARG A 328 -19.10 -30.44 1.60
C ARG A 328 -20.06 -29.23 1.52
N GLY A 329 -19.70 -28.25 0.70
CA GLY A 329 -20.58 -27.11 0.45
C GLY A 329 -20.90 -26.30 1.72
N SER A 330 -19.86 -25.87 2.45
CA SER A 330 -20.01 -24.76 3.39
C SER A 330 -20.66 -23.59 2.64
N THR A 331 -21.87 -23.26 3.06
CA THR A 331 -22.73 -22.27 2.42
C THR A 331 -22.12 -20.88 2.58
N PHE A 332 -21.42 -20.43 1.53
CA PHE A 332 -21.23 -19.00 1.25
C PHE A 332 -22.57 -18.26 1.21
#